data_AF-A0A075I4G8-F1
#
_entry.id   AF-A0A075I4G8-F1
#
_cell.length_a   1.000
_cell.length_b   1.000
_cell.length_c   1.000
_cell.angle_alpha   90.00
_cell.angle_beta   90.00
_cell.angle_gamma   90.00
#
_symmetry.space_group_name_H-M   'P 1'
#
loop_
_entity.id
_entity.type
_entity.pdbx_description
1 polymer ?
#
loop_
_entity_poly.entity_id
_entity_poly.type
_entity_poly.pdbx_seq_one_letter_code
_entity_poly.pdbx_strand_id
1 'polypeptide(L)'
;MVESGLGASGVPHIGSLGDAVRAYGIKLALENFGYKSELIAYSDDLDGLRKIPEGFPESLNEYLGKRVSIIPDPDPRGCHDSFGSHMSSILLDGLDQLGVKYEHRTAHDTYKNGLLQEQIHGILVNSKKLETRLRN
;
A
#
# COMPACT_ATOMS: atom_id res chain seq x y z
N MET A 1 -15.64 6.46 4.73
CA MET A 1 -14.32 5.83 4.57
C MET A 1 -13.76 6.31 3.24
N VAL A 2 -12.52 6.78 3.24
CA VAL A 2 -11.74 7.14 2.06
C VAL A 2 -10.44 6.36 2.13
N GLU A 3 -9.90 5.97 0.99
CA GLU A 3 -8.68 5.15 0.91
C GLU A 3 -7.64 5.83 0.02
N SER A 4 -6.36 5.66 0.37
CA SER A 4 -5.23 5.93 -0.50
C SER A 4 -4.28 4.73 -0.49
N GLY A 5 -3.92 4.26 -1.69
CA GLY A 5 -3.00 3.14 -1.87
C GLY A 5 -1.54 3.58 -1.91
N LEU A 6 -0.67 2.81 -1.26
CA LEU A 6 0.77 3.01 -1.18
C LEU A 6 1.47 1.86 -1.91
N GLY A 7 2.08 2.17 -3.06
CA GLY A 7 2.95 1.23 -3.74
C GLY A 7 4.24 1.02 -2.93
N ALA A 8 4.38 -0.15 -2.29
CA ALA A 8 5.51 -0.46 -1.42
C ALA A 8 6.77 -0.97 -2.18
N SER A 9 6.73 -1.01 -3.51
CA SER A 9 7.79 -1.56 -4.36
C SER A 9 8.75 -0.53 -4.97
N GLY A 10 8.59 0.75 -4.62
CA GLY A 10 9.48 1.82 -5.05
C GLY A 10 9.54 2.96 -4.05
N VAL A 11 10.46 3.90 -4.27
CA VAL A 11 10.63 5.06 -3.40
C VAL A 11 9.41 5.98 -3.54
N PRO A 12 8.71 6.31 -2.43
CA PRO A 12 7.61 7.25 -2.48
C PRO A 12 8.05 8.62 -3.00
N HIS A 13 7.17 9.28 -3.75
CA HIS A 13 7.40 10.62 -4.29
C HIS A 13 6.24 11.55 -3.97
N ILE A 14 6.42 12.85 -4.25
CA ILE A 14 5.41 13.89 -3.97
C ILE A 14 4.03 13.58 -4.56
N GLY A 15 3.97 12.87 -5.70
CA GLY A 15 2.71 12.38 -6.27
C GLY A 15 1.91 11.47 -5.33
N SER A 16 2.55 10.49 -4.69
CA SER A 16 1.92 9.55 -3.75
C SER A 16 1.46 10.28 -2.48
N LEU A 17 2.29 11.20 -1.98
CA LEU A 17 1.93 12.07 -0.85
C LEU A 17 0.70 12.92 -1.19
N GLY A 18 0.71 13.54 -2.37
CA GLY A 18 -0.42 14.35 -2.85
C GLY A 18 -1.72 13.56 -2.98
N ASP A 19 -1.65 12.26 -3.29
CA ASP A 19 -2.84 11.42 -3.39
C ASP A 19 -3.48 11.16 -2.02
N ALA A 20 -2.67 10.81 -1.04
CA ALA A 20 -3.12 10.67 0.34
C ALA A 20 -3.66 11.99 0.93
N VAL A 21 -3.02 13.12 0.62
CA VAL A 21 -3.50 14.45 1.05
C VAL A 21 -4.85 14.80 0.39
N ARG A 22 -5.06 14.45 -0.89
CA ARG A 22 -6.36 14.64 -1.56
C ARG A 22 -7.45 13.79 -0.90
N ALA A 23 -7.16 12.51 -0.63
CA ALA A 23 -8.07 11.62 0.08
C ALA A 23 -8.42 12.16 1.48
N TYR A 24 -7.43 12.73 2.18
CA TYR A 24 -7.65 13.40 3.45
C TYR A 24 -8.56 14.63 3.35
N GLY A 25 -8.42 15.44 2.29
CA GLY A 25 -9.33 16.55 2.02
C GLY A 25 -10.79 16.10 1.90
N ILE A 26 -11.05 14.98 1.22
CA ILE A 26 -12.39 14.38 1.13
C ILE A 26 -12.87 13.87 2.49
N LYS A 27 -11.99 13.26 3.29
CA LYS A 27 -12.32 12.85 4.68
C LYS A 27 -12.81 14.05 5.49
N LEU A 28 -12.06 15.16 5.48
CA LEU A 28 -12.43 16.39 6.21
C LEU A 28 -13.74 16.99 5.68
N ALA A 29 -13.97 16.97 4.37
CA ALA A 29 -15.22 17.45 3.79
C ALA A 29 -16.43 16.64 4.30
N LEU A 30 -16.32 15.30 4.30
CA LEU A 30 -17.36 14.43 4.84
C LEU A 30 -17.65 14.69 6.33
N GLU A 31 -16.60 14.90 7.13
CA GLU A 31 -16.72 15.28 8.54
C GLU A 31 -17.42 16.63 8.73
N ASN A 32 -17.10 17.62 7.89
CA ASN A 32 -17.79 18.91 7.89
C ASN A 32 -19.28 18.81 7.53
N PHE A 33 -19.68 17.80 6.76
CA PHE A 33 -21.09 17.48 6.48
C PHE A 33 -21.75 16.62 7.58
N GLY A 34 -21.05 16.33 8.68
CA GLY A 34 -21.58 15.58 9.82
C GLY A 34 -21.49 14.06 9.69
N TYR A 35 -20.80 13.55 8.66
CA TYR A 35 -20.55 12.12 8.51
C TYR A 35 -19.30 11.69 9.27
N LYS A 36 -19.32 10.50 9.89
CA LYS A 36 -18.09 9.87 10.37
C LYS A 36 -17.25 9.43 9.17
N SER A 37 -15.99 9.85 9.12
CA SER A 37 -15.07 9.46 8.05
C SER A 37 -13.68 9.15 8.58
N GLU A 38 -13.01 8.25 7.89
CA GLU A 38 -11.68 7.74 8.20
C GLU A 38 -10.92 7.62 6.89
N LEU A 39 -9.61 7.92 6.94
CA LEU A 39 -8.68 7.71 5.85
C LEU A 39 -7.90 6.43 6.13
N ILE A 40 -7.95 5.46 5.22
CA ILE A 40 -7.07 4.29 5.25
C ILE A 40 -5.88 4.56 4.33
N ALA A 41 -4.67 4.48 4.88
CA ALA A 41 -3.43 4.41 4.13
C ALA A 41 -3.08 2.92 3.95
N TYR A 42 -3.34 2.38 2.75
CA TYR A 42 -3.18 0.95 2.48
C TYR A 42 -1.89 0.65 1.73
N SER A 43 -0.95 -0.08 2.34
CA SER A 43 0.31 -0.50 1.71
C SER A 43 0.17 -1.84 0.99
N ASP A 44 0.38 -1.84 -0.33
CA ASP A 44 0.42 -3.04 -1.17
C ASP A 44 1.78 -3.76 -1.07
N ASP A 45 2.13 -4.24 0.12
CA ASP A 45 3.42 -4.88 0.41
C ASP A 45 3.50 -6.37 -0.01
N LEU A 46 2.44 -6.89 -0.62
CA LEU A 46 2.45 -8.18 -1.31
C LEU A 46 2.86 -8.08 -2.78
N ASP A 47 2.96 -6.86 -3.33
CA ASP A 47 3.42 -6.66 -4.70
C ASP A 47 4.87 -7.13 -4.89
N GLY A 48 5.13 -7.70 -6.06
CA GLY A 48 6.47 -8.12 -6.45
C GLY A 48 7.38 -6.92 -6.73
N LEU A 49 8.64 -6.97 -6.30
CA LEU A 49 9.64 -6.00 -6.71
C LEU A 49 9.87 -6.08 -8.23
N ARG A 50 9.36 -5.09 -8.98
CA ARG A 50 9.38 -5.14 -10.47
C ARG A 50 10.72 -4.71 -11.06
N LYS A 51 11.40 -3.79 -10.40
CA LYS A 51 12.72 -3.26 -10.77
C LYS A 51 13.43 -2.78 -9.51
N ILE A 52 14.75 -2.70 -9.56
CA ILE A 52 15.54 -2.09 -8.47
C ILE A 52 15.36 -0.57 -8.56
N PRO A 53 14.96 0.12 -7.48
CA PRO A 53 14.91 1.58 -7.49
C PRO A 53 16.32 2.18 -7.56
N GLU A 54 16.41 3.39 -8.10
CA GLU A 54 17.69 4.10 -8.20
C GLU A 54 18.27 4.37 -6.80
N GLY A 55 19.58 4.17 -6.64
CA GLY A 55 20.28 4.34 -5.36
C GLY A 55 20.27 3.11 -4.43
N PHE A 56 19.62 2.01 -4.83
CA PHE A 56 19.61 0.75 -4.07
C PHE A 56 20.68 -0.23 -4.56
N PRO A 57 21.15 -1.15 -3.70
CA PRO A 57 22.21 -2.09 -4.05
C PRO A 57 21.75 -3.12 -5.11
N GLU A 58 22.67 -3.50 -6.01
CA GLU A 58 22.43 -4.53 -7.03
C GLU A 58 22.11 -5.92 -6.44
N SER A 59 22.44 -6.17 -5.17
CA SER A 59 22.05 -7.40 -4.46
C SER A 59 20.53 -7.61 -4.46
N LEU A 60 19.72 -6.55 -4.62
CA LEU A 60 18.27 -6.68 -4.75
C LEU A 60 17.81 -7.45 -6.00
N ASN A 61 18.70 -7.71 -6.98
CA ASN A 61 18.38 -8.49 -8.18
C ASN A 61 17.85 -9.89 -7.85
N GLU A 62 18.34 -10.52 -6.78
CA GLU A 62 17.89 -11.86 -6.36
C GLU A 62 16.45 -11.87 -5.82
N TYR A 63 15.90 -10.69 -5.55
CA TYR A 63 14.56 -10.49 -5.01
C TYR A 63 13.56 -9.95 -6.03
N LEU A 64 13.95 -9.77 -7.31
CA LEU A 64 13.02 -9.39 -8.37
C LEU A 64 11.86 -10.39 -8.47
N GLY A 65 10.64 -9.88 -8.57
CA GLY A 65 9.40 -10.65 -8.59
C GLY A 65 8.97 -11.22 -7.23
N LYS A 66 9.80 -11.12 -6.18
CA LYS A 66 9.41 -11.51 -4.81
C LYS A 66 8.63 -10.39 -4.14
N ARG A 67 7.74 -10.77 -3.21
CA ARG A 67 6.90 -9.83 -2.46
C ARG A 67 7.76 -8.92 -1.61
N VAL A 68 7.51 -7.62 -1.65
CA VAL A 68 8.34 -6.65 -0.94
C VAL A 68 8.28 -6.77 0.59
N SER A 69 7.22 -7.37 1.13
CA SER A 69 7.08 -7.74 2.55
C SER A 69 8.04 -8.82 3.04
N ILE A 70 8.69 -9.59 2.15
CA ILE A 70 9.67 -10.63 2.54
C ILE A 70 11.11 -10.27 2.17
N ILE A 71 11.32 -9.17 1.46
CA ILE A 71 12.65 -8.71 1.08
C ILE A 71 13.24 -8.01 2.30
N PRO A 72 14.51 -8.29 2.68
CA PRO A 72 15.16 -7.62 3.79
C PRO A 72 15.13 -6.09 3.64
N ASP A 73 15.13 -5.38 4.77
CA ASP A 73 15.27 -3.93 4.79
C ASP A 73 16.55 -3.51 4.05
N PRO A 74 16.45 -2.63 3.04
CA PRO A 74 17.61 -2.13 2.31
C PRO A 74 18.52 -1.22 3.16
N ASP A 75 18.05 -0.71 4.30
CA ASP A 75 18.88 0.04 5.24
C ASP A 75 19.83 -0.87 6.01
N PRO A 76 21.16 -0.66 5.95
CA PRO A 76 22.13 -1.46 6.70
C PRO A 76 21.93 -1.46 8.21
N ARG A 77 21.18 -0.50 8.75
CA ARG A 77 20.83 -0.40 10.17
C ARG A 77 19.69 -1.34 10.57
N GLY A 78 18.92 -1.84 9.59
CA GLY A 78 17.73 -2.66 9.82
C GLY A 78 16.67 -1.91 10.63
N CYS A 79 16.21 -0.76 10.12
CA CYS A 79 15.24 0.09 10.83
C CYS A 79 13.79 -0.43 10.70
N HIS A 80 13.52 -1.31 9.73
CA HIS A 80 12.21 -1.91 9.47
C HIS A 80 12.30 -3.42 9.23
N ASP A 81 11.15 -4.10 9.26
CA ASP A 81 11.09 -5.56 9.08
C ASP A 81 11.34 -6.03 7.64
N SER A 82 11.10 -5.15 6.66
CA SER A 82 11.22 -5.49 5.24
C SER A 82 11.41 -4.25 4.36
N PHE A 83 11.82 -4.47 3.11
CA PHE A 83 11.84 -3.45 2.06
C PHE A 83 10.48 -2.74 1.93
N GLY A 84 9.38 -3.50 1.90
CA GLY A 84 8.03 -2.93 1.76
C GLY A 84 7.65 -2.03 2.95
N SER A 85 8.04 -2.44 4.16
CA SER A 85 7.84 -1.64 5.38
C SER A 85 8.67 -0.35 5.34
N HIS A 86 9.95 -0.45 4.95
CA HIS A 86 10.83 0.72 4.78
C HIS A 86 10.27 1.71 3.75
N MET A 87 9.85 1.24 2.57
CA MET A 87 9.30 2.14 1.56
C MET A 87 8.01 2.79 2.04
N SER A 88 7.15 2.04 2.73
CA SER A 88 5.90 2.58 3.27
C SER A 88 6.17 3.66 4.32
N SER A 89 7.10 3.43 5.25
CA SER A 89 7.37 4.36 6.35
C SER A 89 7.82 5.75 5.88
N ILE A 90 8.59 5.85 4.79
CA ILE A 90 8.97 7.15 4.20
C ILE A 90 7.73 7.99 3.86
N LEU A 91 6.68 7.36 3.32
CA LEU A 91 5.45 8.06 2.97
C LEU A 91 4.61 8.37 4.22
N LEU A 92 4.52 7.42 5.16
CA LEU A 92 3.81 7.59 6.42
C LEU A 92 4.41 8.74 7.25
N ASP A 93 5.74 8.80 7.36
CA ASP A 93 6.47 9.90 8.02
C ASP A 93 6.16 11.24 7.37
N GLY A 94 6.05 11.27 6.03
CA GLY A 94 5.65 12.47 5.30
C GLY A 94 4.22 12.92 5.62
N LEU A 95 3.29 11.97 5.77
CA LEU A 95 1.90 12.24 6.17
C LEU A 95 1.81 12.73 7.61
N ASP A 96 2.59 12.13 8.50
CA ASP A 96 2.65 12.51 9.92
C ASP A 96 3.17 13.94 10.10
N GLN A 97 4.22 14.32 9.35
CA GLN A 97 4.75 15.68 9.33
C GLN A 97 3.73 16.72 8.84
N LEU A 98 2.84 16.33 7.92
CA LEU A 98 1.74 17.16 7.43
C LEU A 98 0.52 17.15 8.37
N GLY A 99 0.54 16.37 9.45
CA GLY A 99 -0.57 16.23 10.37
C GLY A 99 -1.78 15.48 9.79
N VAL A 100 -1.60 14.72 8.71
CA VAL A 100 -2.64 13.90 8.10
C VAL A 100 -2.99 12.76 9.05
N LYS A 101 -4.28 12.57 9.35
CA LYS A 101 -4.76 11.48 10.20
C LYS A 101 -5.28 10.33 9.35
N TYR A 102 -4.69 9.16 9.53
CA TYR A 102 -5.00 7.94 8.80
C TYR A 102 -4.90 6.71 9.70
N GLU A 103 -5.54 5.62 9.27
CA GLU A 103 -5.31 4.26 9.74
C GLU A 103 -4.42 3.54 8.73
N HIS A 104 -3.25 3.06 9.17
CA HIS A 104 -2.36 2.28 8.30
C HIS A 104 -2.79 0.83 8.26
N ARG A 105 -2.84 0.24 7.05
CA ARG A 105 -3.09 -1.18 6.84
C ARG A 105 -2.12 -1.72 5.79
N THR A 106 -1.73 -2.98 5.90
CA THR A 106 -0.86 -3.65 4.93
C THR A 106 -1.62 -4.77 4.22
N ALA A 107 -1.25 -5.05 2.97
CA ALA A 107 -1.76 -6.21 2.26
C ALA A 107 -1.32 -7.52 2.94
N HIS A 108 -0.09 -7.59 3.47
CA HIS A 108 0.40 -8.75 4.19
C HIS A 108 -0.53 -9.15 5.34
N ASP A 109 -0.86 -8.23 6.24
CA ASP A 109 -1.73 -8.52 7.38
C ASP A 109 -3.18 -8.73 6.95
N THR A 110 -3.65 -7.98 5.95
CA THR A 110 -5.01 -8.12 5.42
C THR A 110 -5.27 -9.53 4.87
N TYR A 111 -4.33 -10.07 4.10
CA TYR A 111 -4.42 -11.43 3.56
C TYR A 111 -4.16 -12.49 4.64
N LYS A 112 -3.12 -12.31 5.46
CA LYS A 112 -2.73 -13.27 6.51
C LYS A 112 -3.85 -13.50 7.53
N ASN A 113 -4.58 -12.43 7.87
CA ASN A 113 -5.68 -12.50 8.83
C ASN A 113 -7.03 -12.91 8.20
N GLY A 114 -7.04 -13.27 6.91
CA GLY A 114 -8.24 -13.79 6.23
C GLY A 114 -9.34 -12.75 5.99
N LEU A 115 -9.05 -11.45 6.11
CA LEU A 115 -10.06 -10.38 5.99
C LEU A 115 -10.73 -10.33 4.61
N LEU A 116 -10.08 -10.88 3.58
CA LEU A 116 -10.57 -10.94 2.21
C LEU A 116 -11.04 -12.34 1.78
N GLN A 117 -11.13 -13.31 2.68
CA GLN A 117 -11.37 -14.71 2.34
C GLN A 117 -12.70 -14.90 1.58
N GLU A 118 -13.78 -14.26 2.05
CA GLU A 118 -15.09 -14.35 1.40
C GLU A 118 -15.09 -13.72 0.01
N GLN A 119 -14.43 -12.56 -0.13
CA GLN A 119 -14.32 -11.83 -1.39
C GLN A 119 -13.50 -12.63 -2.41
N ILE A 120 -12.38 -13.22 -1.98
CA ILE A 120 -11.55 -14.11 -2.81
C ILE A 120 -12.39 -15.29 -3.31
N HIS A 121 -13.10 -15.98 -2.40
CA HIS A 121 -13.98 -17.08 -2.78
C HIS A 121 -15.07 -16.63 -3.77
N GLY A 122 -15.71 -15.49 -3.51
CA GLY A 122 -16.73 -14.91 -4.40
C GLY A 122 -16.19 -14.60 -5.80
N ILE A 123 -14.99 -14.05 -5.91
CA ILE A 123 -14.31 -13.79 -7.20
C ILE A 123 -14.07 -15.10 -7.95
N LEU A 124 -13.55 -16.13 -7.27
CA LEU A 124 -13.24 -17.43 -7.89
C LEU A 124 -14.49 -18.13 -8.42
N VAL A 125 -15.57 -18.15 -7.62
CA VAL A 125 -16.86 -18.75 -8.02
C VAL A 125 -17.48 -18.03 -9.22
N ASN A 126 -17.29 -16.71 -9.31
CA ASN A 126 -17.86 -15.88 -10.39
C ASN A 126 -16.87 -15.60 -11.54
N SER A 127 -15.73 -16.29 -11.58
CA SER A 127 -14.63 -16.04 -12.52
C SER A 127 -15.06 -15.94 -13.99
N LYS A 128 -15.93 -16.83 -14.47
CA LYS A 128 -16.46 -16.80 -15.85
C LYS A 128 -17.23 -15.51 -16.18
N LYS A 129 -18.01 -15.00 -15.23
CA LYS A 129 -18.78 -13.76 -15.39
C LYS A 129 -17.85 -12.54 -15.41
N LEU A 130 -16.78 -12.58 -14.63
CA LEU A 130 -15.75 -11.54 -14.61
C LEU A 130 -14.95 -11.51 -15.92
N GLU A 131 -14.61 -12.69 -16.46
CA GLU A 131 -13.92 -12.80 -17.75
C GLU A 131 -14.67 -12.10 -18.88
N THR A 132 -16.00 -12.29 -18.96
CA THR A 132 -16.82 -11.61 -19.98
C THR A 132 -16.79 -10.09 -19.84
N ARG A 133 -16.64 -9.56 -18.62
CA ARG A 133 -16.57 -8.11 -18.39
C ARG A 133 -15.19 -7.51 -18.67
N LEU A 134 -14.11 -8.27 -18.46
CA LEU A 134 -12.75 -7.80 -18.69
C LEU A 134 -12.34 -7.83 -20.18
N ARG A 135 -13.11 -8.53 -21.03
CA ARG A 135 -12.89 -8.64 -22.47
C ARG A 135 -13.64 -7.59 -23.31
N ASN A 136 -14.52 -6.80 -22.71
CA ASN A 136 -15.26 -5.72 -23.34
C ASN A 136 -14.71 -4.36 -22.88
#